data_AF-A0A9P6ZKV1-F1
#
_entry.id   AF-A0A9P6ZKV1-F1
#
_cell.length_a   1.000
_cell.length_b   1.000
_cell.length_c   1.000
_cell.angle_alpha   90.00
_cell.angle_beta   90.00
_cell.angle_gamma   90.00
#
_symmetry.space_group_name_H-M   'P 1'
#
loop_
_entity.id
_entity.type
_entity.pdbx_description
1 polymer ?
#
loop_
_entity_poly.entity_id
_entity_poly.type
_entity_poly.pdbx_seq_one_letter_code
_entity_poly.pdbx_strand_id
1 'polypeptide(L)'
;MAYPLHEVGFQFLGPELSAMGGIPLKKRLVTISVDYNCMHNDLGSIYTPDLAVSFKLMKKLEDGSRPLPRSVMGETALSQDEEELDDKFKFEVASNPDLDMVIKLVIEESTDYRSPASVTSEAFQSLLAPIFAQEASKLTYPQLITQYLSASTFTQMMDPLAVPSIVVAGHTWCSIKTVRFHVWVRGNHAIDLDAKDGDHVAHGTLFPKIDMGGVDAMIARGISRMRDRLASLCEQLDPHFDASPMRQSNIVFPLELEWDHCRDSFLNAAEETAHMRYKAWYGKEVKRRCLSDDSNYAPVDSGSASEGDGACDGAPFTATRLRKKQRTDGEIIAV
;
A
#
# COMPACT_ATOMS: atom_id res chain seq x y z
N MET A 1 -0.17 -1.24 9.58
CA MET A 1 -1.21 -1.80 8.71
C MET A 1 -1.28 -0.84 7.53
N ALA A 2 -0.93 -1.29 6.33
CA ALA A 2 -1.09 -0.48 5.13
C ALA A 2 -2.59 -0.24 4.90
N TYR A 3 -2.95 0.96 4.47
CA TYR A 3 -4.33 1.29 4.12
C TYR A 3 -4.59 0.87 2.67
N PRO A 4 -5.82 0.45 2.29
CA PRO A 4 -6.18 0.18 0.89
C PRO A 4 -5.77 1.32 -0.05
N LEU A 5 -5.88 2.56 0.42
CA LEU A 5 -5.48 3.75 -0.33
C LEU A 5 -3.98 3.80 -0.65
N HIS A 6 -3.11 3.20 0.17
CA HIS A 6 -1.68 3.06 -0.10
C HIS A 6 -1.41 2.01 -1.19
N GLU A 7 -2.14 0.90 -1.16
CA GLU A 7 -1.90 -0.25 -2.03
C GLU A 7 -2.46 -0.08 -3.46
N VAL A 8 -3.53 0.70 -3.60
CA VAL A 8 -4.33 0.75 -4.83
C VAL A 8 -3.54 1.25 -6.04
N GLY A 9 -2.53 2.09 -5.83
CA GLY A 9 -1.76 2.72 -6.90
C GLY A 9 -1.05 1.75 -7.84
N PHE A 10 -0.47 0.68 -7.29
CA PHE A 10 0.29 -0.28 -8.08
C PHE A 10 -0.52 -1.48 -8.55
N GLN A 11 -1.74 -1.69 -8.02
CA GLN A 11 -2.62 -2.78 -8.45
C GLN A 11 -3.02 -2.66 -9.93
N PHE A 12 -3.07 -1.43 -10.48
CA PHE A 12 -3.34 -1.18 -11.91
C PHE A 12 -2.11 -1.37 -12.79
N LEU A 13 -0.93 -1.02 -12.29
CA LEU A 13 0.29 -1.03 -13.08
C LEU A 13 0.91 -2.42 -13.18
N GLY A 14 0.81 -3.24 -12.13
CA GLY A 14 1.56 -4.49 -12.11
C GLY A 14 1.03 -5.59 -13.05
N PRO A 15 -0.28 -5.75 -13.35
CA PRO A 15 -0.72 -6.63 -14.45
C PRO A 15 -0.06 -6.27 -15.78
N GLU A 16 0.11 -4.98 -16.03
CA GLU A 16 0.64 -4.47 -17.30
C GLU A 16 2.15 -4.60 -17.40
N LEU A 17 2.84 -4.32 -16.30
CA LEU A 17 4.27 -4.59 -16.17
C LEU A 17 4.57 -6.09 -16.20
N SER A 18 3.64 -6.93 -15.72
CA SER A 18 3.76 -8.39 -15.80
C SER A 18 3.50 -8.90 -17.22
N ALA A 19 2.54 -8.29 -17.92
CA ALA A 19 2.14 -8.68 -19.25
C ALA A 19 3.16 -8.26 -20.32
N MET A 20 3.87 -7.14 -20.13
CA MET A 20 4.83 -6.55 -21.08
C MET A 20 4.34 -6.75 -22.53
N GLY A 21 3.13 -6.23 -22.76
CA GLY A 21 2.12 -6.65 -23.74
C GLY A 21 2.63 -7.12 -25.11
N GLY A 22 2.97 -8.40 -25.21
CA GLY A 22 3.25 -9.07 -26.48
C GLY A 22 4.72 -9.27 -26.83
N ILE A 23 5.67 -8.98 -25.93
CA ILE A 23 7.07 -9.35 -26.17
C ILE A 23 7.19 -10.89 -26.26
N PRO A 24 7.77 -11.45 -27.34
CA PRO A 24 7.96 -12.89 -27.49
C PRO A 24 9.07 -13.38 -26.55
N LEU A 25 8.73 -13.58 -25.28
CA LEU A 25 9.67 -14.00 -24.25
C LEU A 25 10.01 -15.48 -24.38
N LYS A 26 11.31 -15.79 -24.52
CA LYS A 26 11.81 -17.17 -24.40
C LYS A 26 11.90 -17.53 -22.91
N LYS A 27 10.77 -17.97 -22.32
CA LYS A 27 10.62 -18.32 -20.89
C LYS A 27 11.67 -19.30 -20.33
N ARG A 28 12.35 -20.03 -21.22
CA ARG A 28 13.48 -20.93 -20.86
C ARG A 28 14.79 -20.19 -20.55
N LEU A 29 14.90 -18.91 -20.89
CA LEU A 29 16.08 -18.07 -20.63
C LEU A 29 15.79 -17.07 -19.50
N VAL A 30 14.67 -16.37 -19.58
CA VAL A 30 14.28 -15.32 -18.62
C VAL A 30 12.79 -15.38 -18.33
N THR A 31 12.41 -15.13 -17.08
CA THR A 31 11.02 -14.83 -16.68
C THR A 31 10.95 -13.48 -15.99
N ILE A 32 9.81 -12.82 -16.04
CA ILE A 32 9.57 -11.56 -15.33
C ILE A 32 8.80 -11.89 -14.05
N SER A 33 9.23 -11.35 -12.91
CA SER A 33 8.43 -11.33 -11.67
C SER A 33 7.92 -9.93 -11.43
N VAL A 34 6.68 -9.85 -10.95
CA VAL A 34 6.11 -8.62 -10.38
C VAL A 34 5.77 -8.96 -8.94
N ASP A 35 6.45 -8.30 -8.04
CA ASP A 35 6.41 -8.55 -6.60
C ASP A 35 5.84 -7.29 -5.93
N TYR A 36 4.90 -7.46 -5.00
CA TYR A 36 4.29 -6.36 -4.25
C TYR A 36 4.60 -6.52 -2.78
N ASN A 37 5.02 -5.44 -2.11
CA ASN A 37 5.35 -5.43 -0.69
C ASN A 37 6.29 -6.59 -0.27
N CYS A 38 7.21 -6.98 -1.16
CA CYS A 38 8.10 -8.10 -0.95
C CYS A 38 9.47 -7.61 -0.49
N MET A 39 10.02 -8.27 0.53
CA MET A 39 11.36 -7.95 1.00
C MET A 39 12.39 -8.42 -0.02
N HIS A 40 13.28 -7.51 -0.41
CA HIS A 40 14.42 -7.79 -1.25
C HIS A 40 15.72 -7.63 -0.47
N ASN A 41 16.72 -8.44 -0.84
CA ASN A 41 18.05 -8.38 -0.29
C ASN A 41 19.03 -8.31 -1.47
N ASP A 42 19.37 -7.09 -1.85
CA ASP A 42 20.24 -6.82 -2.99
C ASP A 42 21.50 -6.10 -2.48
N LEU A 43 22.67 -6.64 -2.83
CA LEU A 43 23.98 -6.04 -2.55
C LEU A 43 24.22 -5.65 -1.06
N GLY A 44 23.59 -6.38 -0.13
CA GLY A 44 23.72 -6.13 1.31
C GLY A 44 22.74 -5.10 1.88
N SER A 45 21.80 -4.62 1.07
CA SER A 45 20.70 -3.75 1.47
C SER A 45 19.39 -4.54 1.54
N ILE A 46 18.61 -4.30 2.61
CA ILE A 46 17.28 -4.89 2.80
C ILE A 46 16.24 -3.78 2.71
N TYR A 47 15.27 -3.96 1.83
CA TYR A 47 14.19 -3.02 1.60
C TYR A 47 12.95 -3.74 1.05
N THR A 48 11.82 -3.07 1.13
CA THR A 48 10.52 -3.62 0.76
C THR A 48 9.78 -2.56 -0.04
N PRO A 49 9.88 -2.59 -1.38
CA PRO A 49 9.11 -1.70 -2.23
C PRO A 49 7.67 -2.17 -2.37
N ASP A 50 6.78 -1.21 -2.57
CA ASP A 50 5.36 -1.48 -2.81
C ASP A 50 5.17 -2.21 -4.16
N LEU A 51 6.01 -1.88 -5.14
CA LEU A 51 6.09 -2.56 -6.43
C LEU A 51 7.55 -2.82 -6.83
N ALA A 52 7.83 -4.05 -7.23
CA ALA A 52 9.09 -4.43 -7.85
C ALA A 52 8.85 -5.28 -9.10
N VAL A 53 9.54 -4.94 -10.19
CA VAL A 53 9.60 -5.79 -11.38
C VAL A 53 11.03 -6.26 -11.58
N SER A 54 11.23 -7.57 -11.62
CA SER A 54 12.56 -8.16 -11.74
C SER A 54 12.61 -9.19 -12.86
N PHE A 55 13.81 -9.36 -13.42
CA PHE A 55 14.08 -10.40 -14.40
C PHE A 55 14.77 -11.57 -13.72
N LYS A 56 14.16 -12.73 -13.78
CA LYS A 56 14.71 -13.97 -13.24
C LYS A 56 15.34 -14.77 -14.38
N LEU A 57 16.67 -14.89 -14.32
CA LEU A 57 17.43 -15.72 -15.24
C LEU A 57 17.24 -17.21 -14.92
N MET A 58 16.97 -18.00 -15.96
CA MET A 58 16.82 -19.46 -15.87
C MET A 58 18.12 -20.21 -16.17
N LYS A 59 19.13 -19.50 -16.68
CA LYS A 59 20.50 -19.96 -16.87
C LYS A 59 21.46 -18.96 -16.22
N LYS A 60 22.65 -19.45 -15.81
CA LYS A 60 23.74 -18.54 -15.42
C LYS A 60 24.29 -17.85 -16.67
N LEU A 61 24.79 -16.63 -16.51
CA LEU A 61 25.61 -16.01 -17.55
C LEU A 61 26.92 -16.79 -17.72
N GLU A 62 27.57 -16.63 -18.88
CA GLU A 62 28.81 -17.31 -19.23
C GLU A 62 29.96 -17.00 -18.26
N ASP A 63 29.96 -15.81 -17.66
CA ASP A 63 30.93 -15.38 -16.64
C ASP A 63 30.62 -15.94 -15.24
N GLY A 64 29.58 -16.76 -15.09
CA GLY A 64 29.13 -17.32 -13.82
C GLY A 64 28.45 -16.32 -12.90
N SER A 65 28.34 -15.05 -13.30
CA SER A 65 27.64 -14.01 -12.56
C SER A 65 26.12 -14.25 -12.59
N ARG A 66 25.45 -13.70 -11.57
CA ARG A 66 24.00 -13.55 -11.56
C ARG A 66 23.69 -12.05 -11.53
N PRO A 67 23.54 -11.36 -12.67
CA PRO A 67 22.77 -10.15 -12.65
C PRO A 67 21.32 -10.57 -12.87
N LEU A 68 20.43 -10.03 -12.06
CA LEU A 68 19.56 -8.99 -12.59
C LEU A 68 18.93 -8.28 -11.39
N PRO A 69 19.60 -7.21 -10.92
CA PRO A 69 18.97 -6.32 -9.96
C PRO A 69 17.77 -5.72 -10.68
N ARG A 70 16.69 -5.60 -9.93
CA ARG A 70 15.37 -5.09 -10.30
C ARG A 70 15.37 -4.11 -11.49
N SER A 71 14.37 -4.26 -12.34
CA SER A 71 14.15 -3.43 -13.53
C SER A 71 13.23 -2.25 -13.24
N VAL A 72 12.19 -2.44 -12.42
CA VAL A 72 11.27 -1.37 -12.00
C VAL A 72 11.09 -1.37 -10.50
N MET A 73 11.07 -0.20 -9.89
CA MET A 73 10.71 0.01 -8.49
C MET A 73 9.57 1.03 -8.40
N GLY A 74 8.62 0.80 -7.49
CA GLY A 74 7.59 1.76 -7.15
C GLY A 74 7.32 1.85 -5.65
N GLU A 75 7.04 3.06 -5.18
CA GLU A 75 6.65 3.35 -3.79
C GLU A 75 5.51 4.38 -3.75
N THR A 76 4.70 4.27 -2.70
CA THR A 76 3.59 5.16 -2.41
C THR A 76 3.84 5.93 -1.12
N ALA A 77 3.84 7.26 -1.19
CA ALA A 77 3.64 8.10 -0.01
C ALA A 77 2.14 8.28 0.23
N LEU A 78 1.66 7.90 1.41
CA LEU A 78 0.31 8.26 1.88
C LEU A 78 0.42 9.08 3.17
N SER A 79 0.26 10.40 3.06
CA SER A 79 0.31 11.32 4.21
C SER A 79 1.60 11.18 5.07
N GLN A 80 2.67 10.66 4.46
CA GLN A 80 4.02 10.59 5.03
C GLN A 80 4.83 11.80 4.61
N ASP A 81 5.95 12.05 5.31
CA ASP A 81 6.89 13.08 4.91
C ASP A 81 7.49 12.72 3.53
N GLU A 82 7.28 13.59 2.55
CA GLU A 82 7.79 13.40 1.20
C GLU A 82 9.33 13.32 1.20
N GLU A 83 9.98 13.97 2.17
CA GLU A 83 11.43 13.97 2.35
C GLU A 83 11.96 12.59 2.79
N GLU A 84 11.29 11.91 3.73
CA GLU A 84 11.64 10.54 4.14
C GLU A 84 11.53 9.55 2.97
N LEU A 85 10.51 9.73 2.12
CA LEU A 85 10.35 8.91 0.93
C LEU A 85 11.44 9.19 -0.12
N ASP A 86 11.82 10.46 -0.30
CA ASP A 86 12.88 10.84 -1.23
C ASP A 86 14.24 10.26 -0.81
N ASP A 87 14.55 10.29 0.49
CA ASP A 87 15.76 9.65 1.03
C ASP A 87 15.77 8.13 0.81
N LYS A 88 14.62 7.47 0.99
CA LYS A 88 14.44 6.04 0.69
C LYS A 88 14.70 5.77 -0.79
N PHE A 89 14.10 6.53 -1.70
CA PHE A 89 14.31 6.37 -3.14
C PHE A 89 15.77 6.60 -3.54
N LYS A 90 16.43 7.63 -3.00
CA LYS A 90 17.85 7.91 -3.28
C LYS A 90 18.73 6.75 -2.87
N PHE A 91 18.49 6.20 -1.69
CA PHE A 91 19.21 5.04 -1.20
C PHE A 91 19.00 3.80 -2.08
N GLU A 92 17.75 3.53 -2.48
CA GLU A 92 17.41 2.35 -3.28
C GLU A 92 17.91 2.46 -4.73
N VAL A 93 17.81 3.63 -5.35
CA VAL A 93 18.37 3.89 -6.69
C VAL A 93 19.89 3.80 -6.69
N ALA A 94 20.55 4.36 -5.67
CA ALA A 94 22.01 4.22 -5.52
C ALA A 94 22.44 2.76 -5.34
N SER A 95 21.63 1.95 -4.65
CA SER A 95 21.87 0.51 -4.46
C SER A 95 21.54 -0.31 -5.72
N ASN A 96 20.77 0.24 -6.65
CA ASN A 96 20.33 -0.44 -7.87
C ASN A 96 20.54 0.45 -9.11
N PRO A 97 21.81 0.70 -9.51
CA PRO A 97 22.13 1.61 -10.62
C PRO A 97 21.61 1.13 -11.98
N ASP A 98 21.12 -0.12 -12.03
CA ASP A 98 20.56 -0.75 -13.22
C ASP A 98 19.04 -0.74 -13.31
N LEU A 99 18.34 -0.02 -12.44
CA LEU A 99 16.90 0.22 -12.60
C LEU A 99 16.62 0.87 -13.96
N ASP A 100 15.64 0.34 -14.68
CA ASP A 100 15.17 0.89 -15.95
C ASP A 100 14.11 1.97 -15.72
N MET A 101 13.33 1.84 -14.66
CA MET A 101 12.24 2.77 -14.32
C MET A 101 11.99 2.84 -12.81
N VAL A 102 11.64 4.03 -12.33
CA VAL A 102 11.22 4.32 -10.96
C VAL A 102 9.88 5.04 -11.00
N ILE A 103 8.93 4.64 -10.14
CA ILE A 103 7.60 5.23 -10.06
C ILE A 103 7.33 5.65 -8.60
N LYS A 104 7.23 6.96 -8.35
CA LYS A 104 6.78 7.51 -7.07
C LYS A 104 5.31 7.91 -7.19
N LEU A 105 4.49 7.36 -6.31
CA LEU A 105 3.11 7.77 -6.13
C LEU A 105 3.00 8.59 -4.84
N VAL A 106 2.41 9.78 -4.92
CA VAL A 106 2.18 10.63 -3.75
C VAL A 106 0.69 10.89 -3.58
N ILE A 107 0.16 10.46 -2.45
CA ILE A 107 -1.22 10.66 -2.04
C ILE A 107 -1.22 11.62 -0.87
N GLU A 108 -1.73 12.82 -1.11
CA GLU A 108 -1.93 13.83 -0.07
C GLU A 108 -3.38 13.80 0.38
N GLU A 109 -3.59 13.77 1.68
CA GLU A 109 -4.90 14.04 2.27
C GLU A 109 -5.12 15.54 2.48
N SER A 110 -6.38 15.98 2.42
CA SER A 110 -6.73 17.40 2.68
C SER A 110 -6.42 17.80 4.11
N THR A 111 -6.46 16.84 5.02
CA THR A 111 -6.06 16.97 6.42
C THR A 111 -5.61 15.60 6.91
N ASP A 112 -4.49 15.54 7.61
CA ASP A 112 -4.02 14.30 8.23
C ASP A 112 -5.12 13.69 9.08
N TYR A 113 -5.37 12.39 8.87
CA TYR A 113 -6.37 11.71 9.66
C TYR A 113 -6.03 11.70 11.15
N ARG A 114 -7.00 12.11 11.96
CA ARG A 114 -6.97 11.98 13.41
C ARG A 114 -8.24 11.31 13.87
N SER A 115 -8.11 10.27 14.67
CA SER A 115 -9.28 9.63 15.28
C SER A 115 -10.10 10.64 16.09
N PRO A 116 -11.45 10.51 16.16
CA PRO A 116 -12.28 11.37 16.99
C PRO A 116 -11.72 11.55 18.41
N ALA A 117 -11.55 12.81 18.83
CA ALA A 117 -10.72 13.16 19.98
C ALA A 117 -11.39 12.97 21.36
N SER A 118 -12.73 12.96 21.42
CA SER A 118 -13.44 12.99 22.69
C SER A 118 -14.79 12.27 22.64
N VAL A 119 -15.27 11.90 23.82
CA VAL A 119 -16.64 11.42 24.05
C VAL A 119 -17.70 12.45 23.67
N THR A 120 -17.33 13.72 23.55
CA THR A 120 -18.23 14.82 23.15
C THR A 120 -18.28 15.03 21.64
N SER A 121 -17.44 14.34 20.86
CA SER A 121 -17.49 14.43 19.39
C SER A 121 -18.80 13.85 18.85
N GLU A 122 -19.30 14.43 17.76
CA GLU A 122 -20.50 13.95 17.08
C GLU A 122 -20.35 12.48 16.66
N ALA A 123 -19.19 12.08 16.13
CA ALA A 123 -18.88 10.69 15.82
C ALA A 123 -19.04 9.77 17.03
N PHE A 124 -18.62 10.19 18.22
CA PHE A 124 -18.83 9.40 19.43
C PHE A 124 -20.31 9.31 19.79
N GLN A 125 -21.01 10.45 19.83
CA GLN A 125 -22.42 10.53 20.23
C GLN A 125 -23.35 9.80 19.27
N SER A 126 -23.09 9.84 17.97
CA SER A 126 -23.96 9.27 16.95
C SER A 126 -23.60 7.82 16.60
N LEU A 127 -22.32 7.42 16.69
CA LEU A 127 -21.87 6.11 16.23
C LEU A 127 -21.55 5.12 17.36
N LEU A 128 -21.24 5.61 18.56
CA LEU A 128 -20.75 4.77 19.65
C LEU A 128 -21.63 4.80 20.90
N ALA A 129 -22.13 5.97 21.31
CA ALA A 129 -23.02 6.08 22.47
C ALA A 129 -24.29 5.20 22.37
N PRO A 130 -24.97 5.08 21.21
CA PRO A 130 -26.14 4.22 21.08
C PRO A 130 -25.80 2.73 21.25
N ILE A 131 -24.57 2.33 20.91
CA ILE A 131 -24.10 0.95 21.13
C ILE A 131 -23.97 0.65 22.62
N PHE A 132 -23.40 1.58 23.38
CA PHE A 132 -23.25 1.42 24.83
C PHE A 132 -24.60 1.47 25.56
N ALA A 133 -25.59 2.19 25.00
CA ALA A 133 -26.98 2.15 25.46
C ALA A 133 -27.73 0.88 25.02
N GLN A 134 -27.09 -0.01 24.24
CA GLN A 134 -27.70 -1.20 23.62
C GLN A 134 -28.85 -0.87 22.65
N GLU A 135 -28.86 0.35 22.10
CA GLU A 135 -29.87 0.87 21.19
C GLU A 135 -29.52 0.64 19.72
N ALA A 136 -28.27 0.28 19.43
CA ALA A 136 -27.81 0.02 18.07
C ALA A 136 -26.72 -1.08 18.01
N SER A 137 -26.49 -1.57 16.79
CA SER A 137 -25.38 -2.45 16.46
C SER A 137 -24.25 -1.68 15.77
N LYS A 138 -23.01 -2.19 15.88
CA LYS A 138 -21.84 -1.67 15.17
C LYS A 138 -22.15 -1.43 13.69
N LEU A 139 -21.69 -0.29 13.15
CA LEU A 139 -21.83 -0.05 11.71
C LEU A 139 -21.04 -1.06 10.91
N THR A 140 -21.73 -1.67 9.95
CA THR A 140 -21.15 -2.47 8.88
C THR A 140 -20.62 -1.57 7.76
N TYR A 141 -19.79 -2.13 6.87
CA TYR A 141 -19.32 -1.40 5.68
C TYR A 141 -20.49 -0.82 4.85
N PRO A 142 -21.52 -1.61 4.47
CA PRO A 142 -22.65 -1.05 3.71
C PRO A 142 -23.36 0.10 4.42
N GLN A 143 -23.50 0.06 5.74
CA GLN A 143 -24.16 1.12 6.50
C GLN A 143 -23.33 2.40 6.55
N LEU A 144 -22.01 2.29 6.75
CA LEU A 144 -21.11 3.44 6.72
C LEU A 144 -21.12 4.10 5.34
N ILE A 145 -21.04 3.30 4.27
CA ILE A 145 -21.10 3.80 2.90
C ILE A 145 -22.47 4.40 2.59
N THR A 146 -23.58 3.81 3.03
CA THR A 146 -24.92 4.40 2.84
C THR A 146 -25.04 5.76 3.53
N GLN A 147 -24.52 5.90 4.75
CA GLN A 147 -24.51 7.20 5.45
C GLN A 147 -23.63 8.22 4.74
N TYR A 148 -22.47 7.81 4.24
CA TYR A 148 -21.60 8.66 3.43
C TYR A 148 -22.26 9.08 2.11
N LEU A 149 -22.75 8.13 1.31
CA LEU A 149 -23.37 8.38 0.01
C LEU A 149 -24.59 9.30 0.11
N SER A 150 -25.41 9.12 1.16
CA SER A 150 -26.57 10.00 1.39
C SER A 150 -26.15 11.44 1.74
N ALA A 151 -24.98 11.65 2.35
CA ALA A 151 -24.41 12.97 2.61
C ALA A 151 -23.63 13.55 1.42
N SER A 152 -22.94 12.72 0.63
CA SER A 152 -22.05 13.13 -0.46
C SER A 152 -22.74 13.41 -1.79
N THR A 153 -23.96 12.87 -1.99
CA THR A 153 -24.78 13.11 -3.20
C THR A 153 -25.00 14.62 -3.45
N PHE A 154 -25.10 15.43 -2.39
CA PHE A 154 -25.27 16.88 -2.52
C PHE A 154 -23.97 17.60 -2.95
N THR A 155 -22.82 17.16 -2.46
CA THR A 155 -21.51 17.75 -2.78
C THR A 155 -21.09 17.44 -4.22
N GLN A 156 -21.28 16.20 -4.67
CA GLN A 156 -20.97 15.79 -6.06
C GLN A 156 -21.89 16.46 -7.10
N MET A 157 -23.12 16.83 -6.72
CA MET A 157 -24.02 17.60 -7.59
C MET A 157 -23.54 19.04 -7.83
N MET A 158 -22.80 19.63 -6.88
CA MET A 158 -22.35 21.02 -6.96
C MET A 158 -20.97 21.16 -7.61
N ASP A 159 -20.11 20.15 -7.47
CA ASP A 159 -18.84 20.06 -8.17
C ASP A 159 -18.52 18.58 -8.50
N PRO A 160 -18.79 18.13 -9.73
CA PRO A 160 -18.51 16.76 -10.17
C PRO A 160 -17.02 16.40 -10.17
N LEU A 161 -16.13 17.41 -10.09
CA LEU A 161 -14.68 17.23 -10.04
C LEU A 161 -14.13 17.34 -8.61
N ALA A 162 -14.95 17.76 -7.64
CA ALA A 162 -14.54 17.77 -6.25
C ALA A 162 -14.42 16.33 -5.73
N VAL A 163 -13.26 16.02 -5.18
CA VAL A 163 -13.07 14.75 -4.49
C VAL A 163 -13.86 14.80 -3.18
N PRO A 164 -14.88 13.94 -3.01
CA PRO A 164 -15.69 13.99 -1.81
C PRO A 164 -14.88 13.52 -0.60
N SER A 165 -14.77 14.38 0.40
CA SER A 165 -14.35 13.95 1.74
C SER A 165 -15.38 12.95 2.28
N ILE A 166 -14.90 11.84 2.82
CA ILE A 166 -15.75 10.82 3.44
C ILE A 166 -16.07 11.25 4.87
N VAL A 167 -17.12 12.07 4.99
CA VAL A 167 -17.59 12.61 6.26
C VAL A 167 -18.80 11.82 6.75
N VAL A 168 -18.71 11.26 7.96
CA VAL A 168 -19.81 10.54 8.61
C VAL A 168 -19.88 10.97 10.08
N ALA A 169 -21.06 11.36 10.53
CA ALA A 169 -21.32 11.89 11.88
C ALA A 169 -20.36 13.04 12.24
N GLY A 170 -20.30 14.05 11.36
CA GLY A 170 -19.46 15.25 11.55
C GLY A 170 -17.95 15.01 11.50
N HIS A 171 -17.49 13.78 11.20
CA HIS A 171 -16.07 13.44 11.21
C HIS A 171 -15.56 13.01 9.84
N THR A 172 -14.41 13.55 9.44
CA THR A 172 -13.73 13.20 8.18
C THR A 172 -12.88 11.95 8.38
N TRP A 173 -13.35 10.84 7.81
CA TRP A 173 -12.67 9.55 7.92
C TRP A 173 -11.59 9.36 6.86
N CYS A 174 -11.74 9.98 5.69
CA CYS A 174 -10.74 10.06 4.64
C CYS A 174 -11.04 11.26 3.73
N SER A 175 -10.02 11.96 3.25
CA SER A 175 -10.18 13.06 2.30
C SER A 175 -8.94 13.15 1.43
N ILE A 176 -9.01 12.71 0.19
CA ILE A 176 -7.92 12.83 -0.77
C ILE A 176 -7.90 14.27 -1.30
N LYS A 177 -6.75 14.92 -1.23
CA LYS A 177 -6.49 16.24 -1.81
C LYS A 177 -5.87 16.10 -3.20
N THR A 178 -4.80 15.33 -3.30
CA THR A 178 -4.12 15.06 -4.58
C THR A 178 -3.60 13.64 -4.65
N VAL A 179 -3.54 13.11 -5.86
CA VAL A 179 -2.79 11.89 -6.18
C VAL A 179 -1.88 12.22 -7.35
N ARG A 180 -0.57 12.15 -7.13
CA ARG A 180 0.46 12.54 -8.09
C ARG A 180 1.36 11.35 -8.42
N PHE A 181 1.68 11.19 -9.69
CA PHE A 181 2.67 10.22 -10.17
C PHE A 181 3.92 10.97 -10.62
N HIS A 182 5.08 10.43 -10.28
CA HIS A 182 6.37 10.85 -10.78
C HIS A 182 7.08 9.62 -11.33
N VAL A 183 7.50 9.69 -12.58
CA VAL A 183 8.13 8.56 -13.27
C VAL A 183 9.49 8.99 -13.80
N TRP A 184 10.52 8.25 -13.43
CA TRP A 184 11.86 8.40 -13.97
C TRP A 184 12.21 7.16 -14.77
N VAL A 185 12.83 7.35 -15.93
CA VAL A 185 13.32 6.27 -16.78
C VAL A 185 14.82 6.42 -16.97
N ARG A 186 15.56 5.32 -16.92
CA ARG A 186 17.01 5.36 -17.13
C ARG A 186 17.34 5.96 -18.49
N GLY A 187 18.32 6.88 -18.51
CA GLY A 187 18.91 7.41 -19.74
C GLY A 187 20.13 6.59 -20.18
N ASN A 188 21.20 7.30 -20.54
CA ASN A 188 22.53 6.69 -20.73
C ASN A 188 23.28 6.48 -19.40
N HIS A 189 22.84 7.17 -18.35
CA HIS A 189 23.37 7.09 -16.99
C HIS A 189 22.32 6.49 -16.06
N ALA A 190 22.71 6.23 -14.81
CA ALA A 190 21.76 5.82 -13.76
C ALA A 190 20.66 6.88 -13.58
N ILE A 191 19.52 6.46 -13.01
CA ILE A 191 18.40 7.35 -12.73
C ILE A 191 18.85 8.44 -11.75
N ASP A 192 18.62 9.69 -12.14
CA ASP A 192 18.80 10.86 -11.29
C ASP A 192 17.43 11.33 -10.79
N LEU A 193 17.20 11.16 -9.48
CA LEU A 193 15.94 11.53 -8.84
C LEU A 193 15.84 13.05 -8.57
N ASP A 194 16.96 13.76 -8.58
CA ASP A 194 16.98 15.21 -8.40
C ASP A 194 16.65 15.96 -9.72
N ALA A 195 16.60 15.24 -10.84
CA ALA A 195 16.13 15.76 -12.12
C ALA A 195 14.63 16.09 -12.05
N LYS A 196 14.30 17.38 -12.16
CA LYS A 196 12.92 17.91 -12.08
C LYS A 196 12.24 18.07 -13.44
N ASP A 197 13.02 18.07 -14.51
CA ASP A 197 12.57 18.21 -15.88
C ASP A 197 13.59 17.56 -16.83
N GLY A 198 13.09 16.98 -17.92
CA GLY A 198 13.95 16.42 -18.96
C GLY A 198 13.32 15.24 -19.70
N ASP A 199 14.05 14.71 -20.68
CA ASP A 199 13.58 13.64 -21.56
C ASP A 199 13.33 12.30 -20.83
N HIS A 200 13.63 12.22 -19.54
CA HIS A 200 13.64 10.97 -18.78
C HIS A 200 12.80 11.05 -17.50
N VAL A 201 12.05 12.14 -17.33
CA VAL A 201 11.18 12.36 -16.16
C VAL A 201 9.81 12.86 -16.61
N ALA A 202 8.76 12.35 -15.97
CA ALA A 202 7.42 12.86 -16.16
C ALA A 202 6.67 12.96 -14.83
N HIS A 203 5.82 13.97 -14.75
CA HIS A 203 4.91 14.20 -13.64
C HIS A 203 3.49 14.14 -14.16
N GLY A 204 2.60 13.55 -13.38
CA GLY A 204 1.18 13.48 -13.71
C GLY A 204 0.33 13.58 -12.46
N THR A 205 -0.90 14.02 -12.65
CA THR A 205 -1.88 14.19 -11.58
C THR A 205 -3.11 13.36 -11.92
N LEU A 206 -3.52 12.49 -11.01
CA LEU A 206 -4.78 11.73 -11.13
C LEU A 206 -5.92 12.48 -10.43
N PHE A 207 -5.62 13.16 -9.33
CA PHE A 207 -6.55 14.00 -8.58
C PHE A 207 -5.97 15.38 -8.24
N PRO A 208 -6.76 16.46 -8.31
CA PRO A 208 -8.22 16.47 -8.58
C PRO A 208 -8.58 16.39 -10.07
N LYS A 209 -7.64 16.67 -10.97
CA LYS A 209 -7.83 16.64 -12.42
C LYS A 209 -6.85 15.66 -13.03
N ILE A 210 -7.36 14.80 -13.92
CA ILE A 210 -6.55 13.85 -14.66
C ILE A 210 -5.68 14.61 -15.67
N ASP A 211 -4.37 14.49 -15.49
CA ASP A 211 -3.31 14.93 -16.38
C ASP A 211 -2.18 13.91 -16.31
N MET A 212 -2.29 12.87 -17.13
CA MET A 212 -1.41 11.69 -17.08
C MET A 212 -0.69 11.41 -18.39
N GLY A 213 -0.89 12.22 -19.43
CA GLY A 213 -0.32 11.96 -20.77
C GLY A 213 1.21 11.91 -20.80
N GLY A 214 1.87 12.72 -19.96
CA GLY A 214 3.33 12.65 -19.78
C GLY A 214 3.77 11.37 -19.08
N VAL A 215 3.02 10.93 -18.07
CA VAL A 215 3.28 9.69 -17.32
C VAL A 215 3.09 8.47 -18.22
N ASP A 216 2.04 8.42 -19.03
CA ASP A 216 1.81 7.35 -20.01
C ASP A 216 2.98 7.20 -20.97
N ALA A 217 3.41 8.31 -21.57
CA ALA A 217 4.54 8.32 -22.50
C ALA A 217 5.84 7.86 -21.81
N MET A 218 6.04 8.21 -20.54
CA MET A 218 7.22 7.83 -19.78
C MET A 218 7.20 6.35 -19.36
N ILE A 219 6.06 5.82 -18.92
CA ILE A 219 5.91 4.39 -18.62
C ILE A 219 6.14 3.56 -19.88
N ALA A 220 5.56 3.96 -21.02
CA ALA A 220 5.79 3.28 -22.30
C ALA A 220 7.27 3.29 -22.71
N ARG A 221 7.98 4.39 -22.43
CA ARG A 221 9.44 4.50 -22.62
C ARG A 221 10.20 3.56 -21.69
N GLY A 222 9.82 3.49 -20.41
CA GLY A 222 10.37 2.56 -19.44
C GLY A 222 10.23 1.11 -19.90
N ILE A 223 9.03 0.69 -20.29
CA ILE A 223 8.79 -0.66 -20.81
C ILE A 223 9.61 -0.95 -22.08
N SER A 224 9.75 0.03 -22.99
CA SER A 224 10.60 -0.14 -24.18
C SER A 224 12.06 -0.40 -23.81
N ARG A 225 12.59 0.27 -22.76
CA ARG A 225 13.94 0.00 -22.25
C ARG A 225 14.05 -1.38 -21.61
N MET A 226 13.04 -1.77 -20.82
CA MET A 226 12.97 -3.11 -20.24
C MET A 226 13.05 -4.21 -21.31
N ARG A 227 12.31 -4.04 -22.42
CA ARG A 227 12.37 -4.94 -23.58
C ARG A 227 13.77 -5.00 -24.18
N ASP A 228 14.39 -3.85 -24.43
CA ASP A 228 15.71 -3.80 -25.07
C ASP A 228 16.78 -4.46 -24.18
N ARG A 229 16.70 -4.23 -22.86
CA ARG A 229 17.53 -4.90 -21.87
C ARG A 229 17.30 -6.41 -21.88
N LEU A 230 16.05 -6.87 -21.89
CA LEU A 230 15.73 -8.30 -22.00
C LEU A 230 16.27 -8.94 -23.28
N ALA A 231 16.15 -8.26 -24.42
CA ALA A 231 16.69 -8.73 -25.69
C ALA A 231 18.21 -8.95 -25.58
N SER A 232 18.93 -7.97 -25.04
CA SER A 232 20.38 -8.08 -24.82
C SER A 232 20.76 -9.20 -23.84
N LEU A 233 19.98 -9.40 -22.77
CA LEU A 233 20.21 -10.51 -21.84
C LEU A 233 20.00 -11.86 -22.51
N CYS A 234 18.98 -12.01 -23.35
CA CYS A 234 18.74 -13.26 -24.06
C CYS A 234 19.87 -13.59 -25.05
N GLU A 235 20.43 -12.60 -25.75
CA GLU A 235 21.60 -12.79 -26.62
C GLU A 235 22.85 -13.19 -25.83
N GLN A 236 23.05 -12.62 -24.64
CA GLN A 236 24.16 -13.00 -23.75
C GLN A 236 24.02 -14.44 -23.22
N LEU A 237 22.79 -14.91 -22.99
CA LEU A 237 22.51 -16.27 -22.48
C LEU A 237 22.50 -17.34 -23.57
N ASP A 238 22.34 -16.94 -24.82
CA ASP A 238 22.23 -17.80 -25.99
C ASP A 238 22.73 -17.02 -27.22
N PRO A 239 24.02 -17.13 -27.59
CA PRO A 239 24.58 -16.39 -28.72
C PRO A 239 23.91 -16.64 -30.08
N HIS A 240 23.09 -17.68 -30.18
CA HIS A 240 22.30 -18.00 -31.37
C HIS A 240 20.86 -17.47 -31.30
N PHE A 241 20.49 -16.78 -30.22
CA PHE A 241 19.19 -16.16 -30.07
C PHE A 241 19.10 -14.89 -30.91
N ASP A 242 18.23 -14.92 -31.93
CA ASP A 242 17.87 -13.70 -32.66
C ASP A 242 16.84 -12.89 -31.85
N ALA A 243 17.30 -11.82 -31.21
CA ALA A 243 16.44 -10.91 -30.45
C ALA A 243 15.81 -9.81 -31.32
N SER A 244 16.05 -9.79 -32.63
CA SER A 244 15.44 -8.81 -33.54
C SER A 244 13.91 -8.77 -33.45
N PRO A 245 13.18 -9.90 -33.39
CA PRO A 245 11.73 -9.89 -33.21
C PRO A 245 11.29 -9.28 -31.89
N MET A 246 12.09 -9.44 -30.82
CA MET A 246 11.81 -8.75 -29.56
C MET A 246 11.98 -7.25 -29.76
N ARG A 247 13.12 -6.76 -30.26
CA ARG A 247 13.36 -5.30 -30.44
C ARG A 247 12.39 -4.63 -31.41
N GLN A 248 11.98 -5.33 -32.44
CA GLN A 248 11.03 -4.88 -33.46
C GLN A 248 9.57 -5.05 -33.02
N SER A 249 9.31 -5.74 -31.90
CA SER A 249 7.97 -5.73 -31.33
C SER A 249 7.63 -4.29 -31.02
N ASN A 250 6.69 -3.75 -31.79
CA ASN A 250 5.95 -2.59 -31.36
C ASN A 250 5.25 -3.08 -30.10
N ILE A 251 5.84 -2.76 -28.94
CA ILE A 251 5.10 -2.73 -27.71
C ILE A 251 4.11 -1.60 -27.94
N VAL A 252 3.03 -1.92 -28.64
CA VAL A 252 1.80 -1.18 -28.51
C VAL A 252 1.49 -1.43 -27.06
N PHE A 253 1.89 -0.50 -26.20
CA PHE A 253 1.47 -0.46 -24.81
C PHE A 253 -0.05 -0.49 -24.90
N PRO A 254 -0.69 -1.67 -24.75
CA PRO A 254 -2.07 -1.83 -25.14
C PRO A 254 -2.89 -1.51 -23.91
N LEU A 255 -2.66 -0.30 -23.41
CA LEU A 255 -3.42 0.29 -22.34
C LEU A 255 -3.57 1.72 -22.78
N GLU A 256 -4.76 2.02 -23.26
CA GLU A 256 -5.42 3.14 -22.63
C GLU A 256 -5.38 2.79 -21.13
N LEU A 257 -4.33 3.20 -20.40
CA LEU A 257 -4.36 3.13 -18.94
C LEU A 257 -5.60 3.95 -18.63
N GLU A 258 -6.69 3.25 -18.29
CA GLU A 258 -7.98 3.89 -18.10
C GLU A 258 -7.85 4.66 -16.80
N TRP A 259 -7.28 5.87 -16.88
CA TRP A 259 -7.01 6.69 -15.71
C TRP A 259 -8.31 7.05 -15.00
N ASP A 260 -9.44 7.06 -15.71
CA ASP A 260 -10.76 7.12 -15.10
C ASP A 260 -11.05 5.89 -14.22
N HIS A 261 -10.78 4.67 -14.69
CA HIS A 261 -10.92 3.46 -13.89
C HIS A 261 -9.94 3.42 -12.70
N CYS A 262 -8.70 3.87 -12.92
CA CYS A 262 -7.72 4.03 -11.86
C CYS A 262 -8.24 5.01 -10.79
N ARG A 263 -8.77 6.16 -11.22
CA ARG A 263 -9.38 7.18 -10.35
C ARG A 263 -10.53 6.60 -9.53
N ASP A 264 -11.44 5.86 -10.16
CA ASP A 264 -12.56 5.21 -9.47
C ASP A 264 -12.08 4.23 -8.40
N SER A 265 -10.99 3.53 -8.67
CA SER A 265 -10.41 2.58 -7.72
C SER A 265 -9.76 3.27 -6.53
N PHE A 266 -9.14 4.43 -6.72
CA PHE A 266 -8.70 5.27 -5.61
C PHE A 266 -9.88 5.76 -4.76
N LEU A 267 -11.03 6.10 -5.35
CA LEU A 267 -12.24 6.47 -4.60
C LEU A 267 -12.74 5.28 -3.75
N ASN A 268 -12.82 4.08 -4.34
CA ASN A 268 -13.18 2.86 -3.61
C ASN A 268 -12.18 2.57 -2.47
N ALA A 269 -10.88 2.74 -2.72
CA ALA A 269 -9.85 2.56 -1.70
C ALA A 269 -9.92 3.59 -0.58
N ALA A 270 -10.36 4.83 -0.88
CA ALA A 270 -10.65 5.85 0.12
C ALA A 270 -11.80 5.42 1.04
N GLU A 271 -12.87 4.86 0.46
CA GLU A 271 -14.03 4.31 1.18
C GLU A 271 -13.63 3.17 2.13
N GLU A 272 -12.86 2.21 1.64
CA GLU A 272 -12.35 1.12 2.46
C GLU A 272 -11.42 1.65 3.57
N THR A 273 -10.55 2.61 3.25
CA THR A 273 -9.64 3.26 4.20
C THR A 273 -10.42 3.97 5.31
N ALA A 274 -11.46 4.72 4.95
CA ALA A 274 -12.36 5.37 5.91
C ALA A 274 -13.02 4.35 6.85
N HIS A 275 -13.53 3.24 6.31
CA HIS A 275 -14.13 2.20 7.12
C HIS A 275 -13.12 1.47 8.03
N MET A 276 -11.90 1.23 7.56
CA MET A 276 -10.86 0.65 8.41
C MET A 276 -10.50 1.59 9.57
N ARG A 277 -10.38 2.89 9.30
CA ARG A 277 -10.14 3.92 10.32
C ARG A 277 -11.27 3.96 11.35
N TYR A 278 -12.53 3.89 10.90
CA TYR A 278 -13.69 3.73 11.77
C TYR A 278 -13.60 2.47 12.64
N LYS A 279 -13.32 1.31 12.05
CA LYS A 279 -13.20 0.03 12.80
C LYS A 279 -12.09 0.08 13.83
N ALA A 280 -10.95 0.66 13.49
CA ALA A 280 -9.80 0.80 14.38
C ALA A 280 -10.13 1.71 15.57
N TRP A 281 -10.75 2.87 15.30
CA TRP A 281 -11.24 3.77 16.34
C TRP A 281 -12.28 3.08 17.22
N TYR A 282 -13.34 2.51 16.64
CA TYR A 282 -14.41 1.79 17.34
C TYR A 282 -13.84 0.72 18.29
N GLY A 283 -12.93 -0.13 17.79
CA GLY A 283 -12.32 -1.19 18.59
C GLY A 283 -11.49 -0.65 19.76
N LYS A 284 -10.76 0.45 19.55
CA LYS A 284 -9.98 1.12 20.60
C LYS A 284 -10.89 1.71 21.68
N GLU A 285 -11.99 2.35 21.29
CA GLU A 285 -12.94 2.97 22.22
C GLU A 285 -13.68 1.94 23.07
N VAL A 286 -14.20 0.87 22.46
CA VAL A 286 -14.85 -0.24 23.17
C VAL A 286 -13.88 -0.86 24.18
N LYS A 287 -12.64 -1.16 23.76
CA LYS A 287 -11.62 -1.72 24.65
C LYS A 287 -11.32 -0.79 25.83
N ARG A 288 -11.25 0.53 25.61
CA ARG A 288 -11.00 1.50 26.69
C ARG A 288 -12.13 1.47 27.72
N ARG A 289 -13.38 1.33 27.28
CA ARG A 289 -14.54 1.33 28.18
C ARG A 289 -14.67 0.03 28.98
N CYS A 290 -14.44 -1.13 28.36
CA CYS A 290 -14.38 -2.39 29.12
C CYS A 290 -13.32 -2.34 30.22
N LEU A 291 -12.15 -1.76 29.94
CA LEU A 291 -11.08 -1.61 30.93
C LEU A 291 -11.41 -0.58 32.03
N SER A 292 -12.18 0.46 31.73
CA SER A 292 -12.62 1.42 32.76
C SER A 292 -13.66 0.81 33.70
N ASP A 293 -14.55 -0.02 33.18
CA ASP A 293 -15.59 -0.69 33.97
C ASP A 293 -14.96 -1.74 34.93
N ASP A 294 -13.90 -2.44 34.49
CA ASP A 294 -13.12 -3.35 35.34
C ASP A 294 -12.35 -2.63 36.46
N SER A 295 -11.87 -1.40 36.20
CA SER A 295 -11.11 -0.61 37.20
C SER A 295 -11.97 -0.02 38.32
N ASN A 296 -13.29 0.00 38.15
CA ASN A 296 -14.26 0.43 39.17
C ASN A 296 -14.80 -0.73 40.01
N TYR A 297 -14.29 -1.95 39.86
CA TYR A 297 -14.64 -3.07 40.73
C TYR A 297 -13.88 -2.96 42.06
N ALA A 298 -14.46 -2.24 43.03
CA ALA A 298 -14.09 -2.42 44.43
C ALA A 298 -14.57 -3.81 44.86
N PRO A 299 -13.69 -4.70 45.37
CA PRO A 299 -14.16 -5.96 45.95
C PRO A 299 -15.06 -5.60 47.12
N VAL A 300 -16.32 -6.01 47.03
CA VAL A 300 -17.26 -5.89 48.14
C VAL A 300 -16.71 -6.80 49.25
N ASP A 301 -16.09 -6.19 50.25
CA ASP A 301 -15.69 -6.86 51.48
C ASP A 301 -16.95 -7.12 52.29
N SER A 302 -17.68 -8.17 51.93
CA SER A 302 -18.74 -8.73 52.75
C SER A 302 -18.18 -9.91 53.53
N GLY A 303 -17.45 -9.58 54.59
CA GLY A 303 -17.27 -10.47 55.71
C GLY A 303 -18.62 -10.78 56.34
N SER A 304 -19.06 -12.04 56.24
CA SER A 304 -19.89 -12.69 57.24
C SER A 304 -19.75 -14.19 57.09
N ALA A 305 -19.08 -14.78 58.09
CA ALA A 305 -19.03 -16.20 58.28
C ALA A 305 -20.44 -16.72 58.62
N SER A 306 -20.87 -17.76 57.92
CA SER A 306 -21.74 -18.78 58.50
C SER A 306 -21.41 -20.12 57.87
N GLU A 307 -21.00 -21.04 58.72
CA GLU A 307 -20.83 -22.46 58.45
C GLU A 307 -22.18 -23.09 58.05
N GLY A 308 -22.13 -24.13 57.21
CA GLY A 308 -23.31 -24.94 56.88
C GLY A 308 -23.09 -25.83 55.66
N ASP A 309 -22.69 -27.07 55.92
CA ASP A 309 -22.46 -28.18 54.99
C ASP A 309 -23.56 -28.44 53.95
N GLY A 310 -23.15 -28.92 52.77
CA GLY A 310 -24.04 -29.58 51.81
C GLY A 310 -23.48 -29.66 50.40
N ALA A 311 -22.77 -30.74 50.10
CA ALA A 311 -22.25 -31.08 48.78
C ALA A 311 -23.36 -31.31 47.73
N CYS A 312 -23.15 -30.86 46.49
CA CYS A 312 -23.06 -31.71 45.29
C CYS A 312 -22.90 -30.90 43.99
N ASP A 313 -21.84 -31.24 43.26
CA ASP A 313 -21.66 -31.31 41.80
C ASP A 313 -21.90 -30.09 40.89
N GLY A 314 -20.80 -29.66 40.25
CA GLY A 314 -20.83 -28.85 39.03
C GLY A 314 -19.52 -28.11 38.79
N ALA A 315 -18.56 -28.75 38.13
CA ALA A 315 -17.23 -28.21 37.83
C ALA A 315 -17.26 -26.85 37.07
N PRO A 316 -16.38 -25.89 37.43
CA PRO A 316 -16.23 -24.63 36.71
C PRO A 316 -15.18 -24.72 35.60
N PHE A 317 -15.45 -24.00 34.50
CA PHE A 317 -14.52 -23.68 33.42
C PHE A 317 -13.27 -22.98 33.97
N THR A 318 -12.11 -23.59 33.79
CA THR A 318 -10.80 -23.00 34.12
C THR A 318 -10.35 -22.04 33.03
N ALA A 319 -10.13 -20.78 33.43
CA ALA A 319 -9.45 -19.76 32.65
C ALA A 319 -7.94 -20.06 32.57
N THR A 320 -7.39 -20.16 31.36
CA THR A 320 -5.94 -20.28 31.17
C THR A 320 -5.31 -18.91 30.95
N ARG A 321 -4.52 -18.52 31.94
CA ARG A 321 -3.76 -17.27 32.10
C ARG A 321 -2.50 -17.27 31.22
N LEU A 322 -2.22 -16.11 30.63
CA LEU A 322 -0.99 -15.75 29.92
C LEU A 322 0.30 -16.11 30.69
N ARG A 323 1.31 -16.65 29.99
CA ARG A 323 2.72 -16.59 30.39
C ARG A 323 3.48 -15.62 29.47
N LYS A 324 3.93 -14.51 30.06
CA LYS A 324 4.98 -13.61 29.53
C LYS A 324 6.29 -14.39 29.40
N LYS A 325 6.93 -14.34 28.24
CA LYS A 325 8.30 -14.82 28.04
C LYS A 325 9.26 -13.64 28.21
N GLN A 326 10.01 -13.64 29.31
CA GLN A 326 11.20 -12.80 29.48
C GLN A 326 12.27 -13.28 28.49
N ARG A 327 12.91 -12.32 27.82
CA ARG A 327 14.05 -12.51 26.91
C ARG A 327 15.29 -12.16 27.73
N THR A 328 16.13 -13.15 28.00
CA THR A 328 17.49 -12.96 28.55
C THR A 328 18.47 -12.91 27.40
N ASP A 329 19.35 -11.91 27.46
CA ASP A 329 20.53 -11.74 26.63
C ASP A 329 21.49 -12.93 26.77
N GLY A 330 22.17 -13.28 25.68
CA GLY A 330 23.15 -14.34 25.64
C GLY A 330 23.99 -14.26 24.36
N GLU A 331 25.26 -13.92 24.56
CA GLU A 331 26.38 -13.87 23.62
C GLU A 331 26.42 -15.03 22.62
N ILE A 332 26.83 -14.72 21.38
CA ILE A 332 27.38 -15.72 20.45
C ILE A 332 28.86 -15.43 20.30
N ILE A 333 29.65 -16.39 20.78
CA ILE A 333 31.09 -16.51 20.56
C ILE A 333 31.32 -17.06 19.14
N ALA A 334 32.29 -16.46 18.45
CA ALA A 334 32.80 -16.91 17.16
C ALA A 334 33.55 -18.25 17.26
N VAL A 335 33.34 -19.12 16.27
CA VAL A 335 34.38 -20.00 15.68
C VAL A 335 34.10 -20.13 14.19
#